data_AF-A0A2E1JIG2-F1
#
_entry.id   AF-A0A2E1JIG2-F1
#
_cell.length_a   1.000
_cell.length_b   1.000
_cell.length_c   1.000
_cell.angle_alpha   90.00
_cell.angle_beta   90.00
_cell.angle_gamma   90.00
#
_symmetry.space_group_name_H-M   'P 1'
#
loop_
_entity.id
_entity.type
_entity.pdbx_description
1 polymer ?
#
loop_
_entity_poly.entity_id
_entity_poly.type
_entity_poly.pdbx_seq_one_letter_code
_entity_poly.pdbx_strand_id
1 'polypeptide(L)'
;MHHGNVREASIGLVAPKVRKDLNFSEDFLEASKASIQKSFKAIETGWLHNSKFLIGDTMTIADISAYVEIGQLQSIFTNIYNFEPFPNIQKWLNEMQNVDCHDDIHTALYELGDISKEAPPMEVIINANKKAFQVIQEKLNNM
;
A
#
# COMPACT_ATOMS: atom_id res chain seq x y z
N MET A 1 13.40 9.11 -8.39
CA MET A 1 12.18 9.12 -9.23
C MET A 1 11.22 7.95 -8.93
N HIS A 2 11.52 7.06 -7.96
CA HIS A 2 10.66 5.94 -7.57
C HIS A 2 9.47 6.35 -6.66
N HIS A 3 9.70 7.16 -5.62
CA HIS A 3 8.66 7.57 -4.66
C HIS A 3 7.50 8.36 -5.30
N GLY A 4 7.78 9.22 -6.28
CA GLY A 4 6.74 10.01 -6.95
C GLY A 4 5.74 9.14 -7.73
N ASN A 5 6.23 8.14 -8.45
CA ASN A 5 5.38 7.27 -9.28
C ASN A 5 4.63 6.22 -8.44
N VAL A 6 5.20 5.82 -7.31
CA VAL A 6 4.53 4.88 -6.40
C VAL A 6 3.46 5.59 -5.57
N ARG A 7 3.68 6.87 -5.21
CA ARG A 7 2.64 7.74 -4.65
C ARG A 7 1.44 7.94 -5.58
N GLU A 8 1.65 7.77 -6.87
CA GLU A 8 0.58 7.77 -7.86
C GLU A 8 -0.42 6.63 -7.64
N ALA A 9 -0.04 5.52 -6.98
CA ALA A 9 -0.99 4.46 -6.63
C ALA A 9 -2.03 4.92 -5.61
N SER A 10 -1.62 5.69 -4.61
CA SER A 10 -2.55 6.29 -3.64
C SER A 10 -3.57 7.21 -4.31
N ILE A 11 -3.15 8.00 -5.31
CA ILE A 11 -4.03 8.98 -5.98
C ILE A 11 -4.82 8.35 -7.13
N GLY A 12 -4.22 7.46 -7.90
CA GLY A 12 -4.78 6.88 -9.12
C GLY A 12 -5.57 5.59 -8.89
N LEU A 13 -5.34 4.87 -7.78
CA LEU A 13 -6.02 3.60 -7.47
C LEU A 13 -6.86 3.68 -6.20
N VAL A 14 -6.31 4.21 -5.10
CA VAL A 14 -7.01 4.25 -3.79
C VAL A 14 -8.03 5.40 -3.73
N ALA A 15 -7.59 6.63 -3.99
CA ALA A 15 -8.44 7.81 -3.86
C ALA A 15 -9.74 7.76 -4.68
N PRO A 16 -9.78 7.25 -5.94
CA PRO A 16 -11.03 7.13 -6.70
C PRO A 16 -12.05 6.15 -6.08
N LYS A 17 -11.58 5.25 -5.21
CA LYS A 17 -12.42 4.30 -4.47
C LYS A 17 -12.96 4.91 -3.18
N VAL A 18 -12.18 5.74 -2.48
CA VAL A 18 -12.55 6.30 -1.16
C VAL A 18 -13.12 7.72 -1.24
N ARG A 19 -12.61 8.57 -2.14
CA ARG A 19 -12.97 10.00 -2.28
C ARG A 19 -13.96 10.23 -3.41
N LYS A 20 -15.20 9.75 -3.21
CA LYS A 20 -16.30 9.93 -4.19
C LYS A 20 -16.72 11.39 -4.39
N ASP A 21 -16.27 12.28 -3.52
CA ASP A 21 -16.42 13.74 -3.65
C ASP A 21 -15.46 14.36 -4.68
N LEU A 22 -14.40 13.65 -5.07
CA LEU A 22 -13.45 14.09 -6.08
C LEU A 22 -13.80 13.48 -7.44
N ASN A 23 -13.66 14.28 -8.51
CA ASN A 23 -13.84 13.81 -9.88
C ASN A 23 -12.47 13.57 -10.52
N PHE A 24 -12.27 12.38 -11.09
CA PHE A 24 -11.04 11.97 -11.77
C PHE A 24 -11.36 11.68 -13.24
N SER A 25 -10.64 12.30 -14.17
CA SER A 25 -10.83 12.03 -15.59
C SER A 25 -10.33 10.63 -15.97
N GLU A 26 -10.96 10.01 -16.98
CA GLU A 26 -10.51 8.71 -17.50
C GLU A 26 -9.06 8.76 -17.99
N ASP A 27 -8.69 9.83 -18.72
CA ASP A 27 -7.31 10.06 -19.18
C ASP A 27 -6.31 10.07 -18.04
N PHE A 28 -6.66 10.70 -16.90
CA PHE A 28 -5.81 10.72 -15.72
C PHE A 28 -5.65 9.32 -15.14
N LEU A 29 -6.75 8.58 -14.98
CA LEU A 29 -6.72 7.23 -14.41
C LEU A 29 -5.91 6.26 -15.28
N GLU A 30 -6.04 6.34 -16.60
CA GLU A 30 -5.26 5.50 -17.52
C GLU A 30 -3.77 5.86 -17.53
N ALA A 31 -3.43 7.15 -17.53
CA ALA A 31 -2.04 7.60 -17.40
C ALA A 31 -1.41 7.11 -16.09
N SER A 32 -2.14 7.21 -14.98
CA SER A 32 -1.68 6.73 -13.67
C SER A 32 -1.49 5.22 -13.64
N LYS A 33 -2.43 4.42 -14.18
CA LYS A 33 -2.24 2.97 -14.29
C LYS A 33 -0.99 2.60 -15.08
N ALA A 34 -0.75 3.26 -16.22
CA ALA A 34 0.44 3.00 -17.04
C ALA A 34 1.74 3.35 -16.31
N SER A 35 1.76 4.47 -15.59
CA SER A 35 2.91 4.91 -14.77
C SER A 35 3.21 3.94 -13.62
N ILE A 36 2.17 3.49 -12.92
CA ILE A 36 2.27 2.50 -11.84
C ILE A 36 2.80 1.17 -12.39
N GLN A 37 2.24 0.68 -13.49
CA GLN A 37 2.67 -0.59 -14.10
C GLN A 37 4.14 -0.55 -14.52
N LYS A 38 4.60 0.57 -15.09
CA LYS A 38 6.02 0.76 -15.43
C LYS A 38 6.91 0.75 -14.19
N SER A 39 6.43 1.36 -13.10
CA SER A 39 7.16 1.42 -11.84
C SER A 39 7.27 0.06 -11.18
N PHE A 40 6.18 -0.71 -11.11
CA PHE A 40 6.19 -2.08 -10.58
C PHE A 40 7.05 -3.01 -11.41
N LYS A 41 7.02 -2.89 -12.74
CA LYS A 41 7.94 -3.65 -13.60
C LYS A 41 9.40 -3.33 -13.27
N ALA A 42 9.74 -2.06 -13.06
CA ALA A 42 11.10 -1.66 -12.74
C ALA A 42 11.55 -2.16 -11.35
N ILE A 43 10.66 -2.15 -10.34
CA ILE A 43 10.90 -2.75 -9.02
C ILE A 43 11.14 -4.26 -9.15
N GLU A 44 10.23 -4.95 -9.83
CA GLU A 44 10.24 -6.41 -10.00
C GLU A 44 11.50 -6.93 -10.71
N THR A 45 11.86 -6.31 -11.83
CA THR A 45 12.97 -6.80 -12.69
C THR A 45 14.29 -6.09 -12.41
N GLY A 46 14.28 -5.04 -11.59
CA GLY A 46 15.44 -4.25 -11.24
C GLY A 46 15.80 -4.43 -9.77
N TRP A 47 15.25 -3.58 -8.91
CA TRP A 47 15.63 -3.49 -7.50
C TRP A 47 15.46 -4.79 -6.73
N LEU A 48 14.37 -5.54 -6.94
CA LEU A 48 14.10 -6.79 -6.21
C LEU A 48 14.57 -8.04 -6.97
N HIS A 49 15.21 -7.90 -8.13
CA HIS A 49 15.58 -9.05 -8.94
C HIS A 49 16.61 -9.97 -8.25
N ASN A 50 17.57 -9.37 -7.54
CA ASN A 50 18.71 -10.07 -6.95
C ASN A 50 18.87 -9.84 -5.44
N SER A 51 17.92 -9.19 -4.78
CA SER A 51 18.03 -8.84 -3.36
C SER A 51 16.72 -9.04 -2.62
N LYS A 52 16.83 -9.28 -1.31
CA LYS A 52 15.67 -9.47 -0.43
C LYS A 52 14.85 -8.19 -0.25
N PHE A 53 15.51 -7.05 -0.17
CA PHE A 53 14.96 -5.70 -0.01
C PHE A 53 15.44 -4.79 -1.15
N LEU A 54 14.90 -3.56 -1.23
CA LEU A 54 15.13 -2.66 -2.37
C LEU A 54 16.60 -2.31 -2.62
N ILE A 55 17.43 -2.30 -1.58
CA ILE A 55 18.85 -1.94 -1.68
C ILE A 55 19.81 -2.98 -1.07
N GLY A 56 19.41 -4.25 -1.08
CA GLY A 56 20.24 -5.36 -0.61
C GLY A 56 19.47 -6.33 0.29
N ASP A 57 20.18 -7.03 1.16
CA ASP A 57 19.58 -8.10 1.98
C ASP A 57 19.09 -7.64 3.37
N THR A 58 19.23 -6.35 3.67
CA THR A 58 18.77 -5.74 4.91
C THR A 58 17.75 -4.64 4.60
N MET A 59 16.65 -4.62 5.36
CA MET A 59 15.62 -3.59 5.23
C MET A 59 16.19 -2.21 5.56
N THR A 60 15.75 -1.21 4.81
CA THR A 60 16.11 0.19 5.04
C THR A 60 14.89 1.10 4.96
N ILE A 61 15.10 2.39 5.19
CA ILE A 61 14.06 3.41 4.99
C ILE A 61 13.51 3.44 3.55
N ALA A 62 14.27 2.94 2.57
CA ALA A 62 13.80 2.83 1.18
C ALA A 62 12.61 1.88 1.09
N ASP A 63 12.67 0.74 1.80
CA ASP A 63 11.61 -0.25 1.86
C ASP A 63 10.38 0.30 2.55
N ILE A 64 10.54 0.94 3.72
CA ILE A 64 9.43 1.58 4.44
C ILE A 64 8.73 2.60 3.55
N SER A 65 9.51 3.47 2.90
CA SER A 65 8.99 4.54 2.04
C SER A 65 8.29 4.01 0.77
N ALA A 66 8.63 2.81 0.32
CA ALA A 66 7.92 2.14 -0.78
C ALA A 66 6.69 1.38 -0.28
N TYR A 67 6.82 0.71 0.87
CA TYR A 67 5.80 -0.18 1.41
C TYR A 67 4.53 0.56 1.82
N VAL A 68 4.64 1.76 2.39
CA VAL A 68 3.46 2.57 2.75
C VAL A 68 2.55 2.88 1.56
N GLU A 69 3.11 2.88 0.35
CA GLU A 69 2.36 3.15 -0.87
C GLU A 69 1.93 1.86 -1.60
N ILE A 70 2.80 0.84 -1.69
CA ILE A 70 2.54 -0.43 -2.41
C ILE A 70 1.77 -1.42 -1.55
N GLY A 71 2.14 -1.51 -0.26
CA GLY A 71 1.62 -2.47 0.70
C GLY A 71 0.10 -2.37 0.83
N GLN A 72 -0.44 -1.15 0.91
CA GLN A 72 -1.89 -0.92 1.04
C GLN A 72 -2.72 -1.52 -0.11
N LEU A 73 -2.12 -1.74 -1.29
CA LEU A 73 -2.84 -2.24 -2.48
C LEU A 73 -3.15 -3.74 -2.40
N GLN A 74 -2.49 -4.46 -1.48
CA GLN A 74 -2.62 -5.90 -1.28
C GLN A 74 -4.04 -6.33 -0.90
N SER A 75 -4.36 -7.59 -1.16
CA SER A 75 -5.64 -8.21 -0.80
C SER A 75 -5.91 -8.28 0.70
N ILE A 76 -4.87 -8.28 1.54
CA ILE A 76 -5.00 -8.19 3.00
C ILE A 76 -5.50 -6.82 3.48
N PHE A 77 -5.47 -5.82 2.61
CA PHE A 77 -5.93 -4.45 2.86
C PHE A 77 -7.00 -4.09 1.82
N THR A 78 -6.68 -3.22 0.85
CA THR A 78 -7.66 -2.61 -0.06
C THR A 78 -8.06 -3.49 -1.23
N ASN A 79 -7.27 -4.51 -1.57
CA ASN A 79 -7.49 -5.45 -2.67
C ASN A 79 -7.65 -4.80 -4.06
N ILE A 80 -7.07 -3.62 -4.28
CA ILE A 80 -7.25 -2.85 -5.53
C ILE A 80 -6.24 -3.17 -6.63
N TYR A 81 -5.20 -3.97 -6.33
CA TYR A 81 -4.18 -4.33 -7.31
C TYR A 81 -3.84 -5.81 -7.28
N ASN A 82 -3.70 -6.40 -8.47
CA ASN A 82 -3.28 -7.79 -8.63
C ASN A 82 -1.75 -7.89 -8.76
N PHE A 83 -1.09 -8.42 -7.73
CA PHE A 83 0.35 -8.62 -7.71
C PHE A 83 0.84 -9.96 -8.26
N GLU A 84 -0.05 -10.87 -8.71
CA GLU A 84 0.33 -12.16 -9.30
C GLU A 84 1.42 -12.08 -10.40
N PRO A 85 1.46 -11.04 -11.26
CA PRO A 85 2.53 -10.91 -12.25
C PRO A 85 3.91 -10.51 -11.69
N PHE A 86 4.03 -10.23 -10.38
CA PHE A 86 5.20 -9.64 -9.74
C PHE A 86 5.67 -10.47 -8.52
N PRO A 87 6.24 -11.67 -8.74
CA PRO A 87 6.63 -12.57 -7.65
C PRO A 87 7.71 -12.00 -6.72
N ASN A 88 8.65 -11.17 -7.19
CA ASN A 88 9.65 -10.55 -6.32
C ASN A 88 9.01 -9.48 -5.44
N ILE A 89 8.07 -8.69 -5.98
CA ILE A 89 7.26 -7.77 -5.17
C ILE A 89 6.45 -8.56 -4.13
N GLN A 90 5.78 -9.66 -4.50
CA GLN A 90 5.03 -10.48 -3.53
C GLN A 90 5.93 -11.00 -2.40
N LYS A 91 7.13 -11.49 -2.73
CA LYS A 91 8.11 -11.91 -1.72
C LYS A 91 8.50 -10.75 -0.81
N TRP A 92 8.83 -9.59 -1.37
CA TRP A 92 9.20 -8.41 -0.59
C TRP A 92 8.06 -7.91 0.30
N LEU A 93 6.82 -7.91 -0.20
CA LEU A 93 5.64 -7.57 0.59
C LEU A 93 5.48 -8.51 1.79
N ASN A 94 5.68 -9.81 1.61
CA ASN A 94 5.65 -10.77 2.70
C ASN A 94 6.77 -10.51 3.73
N GLU A 95 7.97 -10.15 3.30
CA GLU A 95 9.06 -9.79 4.22
C GLU A 95 8.71 -8.53 5.03
N MET A 96 8.10 -7.53 4.40
CA MET A 96 7.69 -6.28 5.06
C MET A 96 6.55 -6.48 6.08
N GLN A 97 5.69 -7.48 5.89
CA GLN A 97 4.67 -7.85 6.89
C GLN A 97 5.27 -8.40 8.19
N ASN A 98 6.52 -8.90 8.16
CA ASN A 98 7.21 -9.42 9.34
C ASN A 98 7.98 -8.34 10.13
N VAL A 99 7.89 -7.08 9.71
CA VAL A 99 8.52 -5.96 10.42
C VAL A 99 7.80 -5.72 11.74
N ASP A 100 8.56 -5.46 12.80
CA ASP A 100 7.97 -5.22 14.12
C ASP A 100 6.95 -4.07 14.08
N CYS A 101 5.86 -4.23 14.83
CA CYS A 101 4.71 -3.33 14.86
C CYS A 101 3.97 -3.14 13.51
N HIS A 102 4.22 -3.99 12.49
CA HIS A 102 3.53 -3.91 11.20
C HIS A 102 2.01 -3.95 11.36
N ASP A 103 1.46 -4.92 12.08
CA ASP A 103 0.02 -5.06 12.17
C ASP A 103 -0.62 -3.94 13.01
N ASP A 104 0.08 -3.52 14.06
CA ASP A 104 -0.34 -2.41 14.92
C ASP A 104 -0.55 -1.13 14.08
N ILE A 105 0.44 -0.75 13.27
CA ILE A 105 0.39 0.50 12.48
C ILE A 105 -0.58 0.41 11.29
N HIS A 106 -0.86 -0.79 10.77
CA HIS A 106 -1.78 -1.00 9.64
C HIS A 106 -3.22 -1.37 10.07
N THR A 107 -3.53 -1.32 11.37
CA THR A 107 -4.89 -1.59 11.90
C THR A 107 -5.99 -0.86 11.12
N ALA A 108 -5.79 0.42 10.77
CA ALA A 108 -6.79 1.17 10.01
C ALA A 108 -7.07 0.56 8.63
N LEU A 109 -6.06 0.00 7.96
CA LEU A 109 -6.23 -0.63 6.65
C LEU A 109 -6.90 -2.00 6.76
N TYR A 110 -6.60 -2.77 7.81
CA TYR A 110 -7.31 -4.02 8.08
C TYR A 110 -8.81 -3.77 8.33
N GLU A 111 -9.14 -2.75 9.13
CA GLU A 111 -10.52 -2.36 9.41
C GLU A 111 -11.22 -1.75 8.18
N LEU A 112 -10.47 -1.05 7.32
CA LEU A 112 -11.01 -0.52 6.06
C LEU A 112 -11.40 -1.65 5.10
N GLY A 113 -10.56 -2.68 5.00
CA GLY A 113 -10.79 -3.88 4.20
C GLY A 113 -10.84 -3.62 2.69
N ASP A 114 -11.44 -4.58 1.97
CA ASP A 114 -11.54 -4.60 0.52
C ASP A 114 -12.42 -3.46 -0.01
N ILE A 115 -11.82 -2.57 -0.81
CA ILE A 115 -12.51 -1.43 -1.46
C ILE A 115 -12.45 -1.54 -2.99
N SER A 116 -12.10 -2.72 -3.52
CA SER A 116 -11.96 -2.96 -4.96
C SER A 116 -13.28 -2.80 -5.71
N LYS A 117 -14.38 -3.18 -5.07
CA LYS A 117 -15.74 -3.14 -5.64
C LYS A 117 -16.48 -1.87 -5.28
N GLU A 118 -16.57 -1.56 -3.99
CA GLU A 118 -17.41 -0.49 -3.47
C GLU A 118 -16.63 0.41 -2.51
N ALA A 119 -17.05 1.67 -2.42
CA ALA A 119 -16.48 2.61 -1.47
C ALA A 119 -16.93 2.25 -0.05
N PRO A 120 -16.05 2.31 0.94
CA PRO A 120 -16.45 2.10 2.32
C PRO A 120 -17.32 3.29 2.78
N PRO A 121 -18.35 3.05 3.61
CA PRO A 121 -19.08 4.13 4.26
C PRO A 121 -18.17 5.00 5.13
N MET A 122 -18.48 6.29 5.26
CA MET A 122 -17.70 7.23 6.08
C MET A 122 -17.55 6.73 7.54
N GLU A 123 -18.57 6.07 8.08
CA GLU A 123 -18.54 5.50 9.42
C GLU A 123 -17.47 4.42 9.57
N VAL A 124 -17.27 3.57 8.55
CA VAL A 124 -16.21 2.55 8.54
C VAL A 124 -14.84 3.22 8.61
N ILE A 125 -14.62 4.28 7.81
CA ILE A 125 -13.36 5.04 7.80
C ILE A 125 -13.10 5.67 9.18
N ILE A 126 -14.12 6.27 9.80
CA ILE A 126 -14.00 6.88 11.13
C ILE A 126 -13.66 5.82 12.19
N ASN A 127 -14.36 4.68 12.18
CA ASN A 127 -14.16 3.62 13.16
C ASN A 127 -12.79 2.95 13.00
N ALA A 128 -12.35 2.71 11.76
CA ALA A 128 -11.02 2.20 11.44
C ALA A 128 -9.91 3.09 12.03
N ASN A 129 -10.02 4.42 11.84
CA ASN A 129 -9.05 5.37 12.39
C ASN A 129 -9.06 5.42 13.92
N LYS A 130 -10.25 5.40 14.54
CA LYS A 130 -10.37 5.34 16.02
C LYS A 130 -9.73 4.07 16.57
N LYS A 131 -9.97 2.92 15.94
CA LYS A 131 -9.41 1.63 16.35
C LYS A 131 -7.89 1.62 16.22
N ALA A 132 -7.34 2.10 15.11
CA ALA A 132 -5.90 2.21 14.91
C ALA A 132 -5.25 3.12 15.97
N PHE A 133 -5.87 4.26 16.28
CA PHE A 133 -5.38 5.13 17.35
C PHE A 133 -5.33 4.40 18.71
N GLN A 134 -6.38 3.65 19.06
CA GLN A 134 -6.40 2.85 20.30
C GLN A 134 -5.29 1.81 20.34
N VAL A 135 -5.11 1.02 19.26
CA VAL A 135 -4.07 -0.01 19.18
C VAL A 135 -2.67 0.59 19.34
N ILE A 136 -2.41 1.74 18.69
CA ILE A 136 -1.12 2.43 18.82
C ILE A 136 -0.90 2.92 20.26
N GLN A 137 -1.92 3.49 20.91
CA GLN A 137 -1.82 3.93 22.31
C GLN A 137 -1.55 2.74 23.26
N GLU A 138 -2.26 1.64 23.08
CA GLU A 138 -2.06 0.40 23.85
C GLU A 138 -0.65 -0.15 23.65
N LYS A 139 -0.16 -0.18 22.41
CA LYS A 139 1.21 -0.63 22.10
C LYS A 139 2.24 0.23 22.81
N LEU A 140 2.14 1.55 22.70
CA LEU A 140 3.07 2.49 23.33
C LEU A 140 3.08 2.42 24.86
N ASN A 141 1.93 2.14 25.48
CA ASN A 141 1.84 1.99 26.94
C ASN A 141 2.44 0.67 27.46
N ASN A 142 2.63 -0.32 26.57
CA ASN A 142 3.13 -1.66 26.89
C ASN A 142 4.59 -1.89 26.45
N MET A 143 5.27 -0.87 25.91
CA MET A 143 6.70 -0.90 25.55
C MET A 143 7.58 -0.48 26.72
#